data_AF-A0A084W8A8-F1
#
_entry.id   AF-A0A084W8A8-F1
#
_cell.length_a   1.000
_cell.length_b   1.000
_cell.length_c   1.000
_cell.angle_alpha   90.00
_cell.angle_beta   90.00
_cell.angle_gamma   90.00
#
_symmetry.space_group_name_H-M   'P 1'
#
loop_
_entity.id
_entity.type
_entity.pdbx_description
1 polymer ?
#
loop_
_entity_poly.entity_id
_entity_poly.type
_entity_poly.pdbx_seq_one_letter_code
_entity_poly.pdbx_strand_id
1 'polypeptide(L)'
;MLLTNVSKMWLFCYCGELVVSKSAEFCNGVYSNRWYQLWNRRHLRDVLFMLGNAQRNYGFSIGGFGYLSYQVFTVVMKTAYTCNAFLHRIMN
;
A
#
# COMPACT_ATOMS: atom_id res chain seq x y z
N MET A 1 11.98 -11.29 -21.14
CA MET A 1 10.93 -12.05 -20.43
C MET A 1 11.01 -11.86 -18.91
N LEU A 2 12.11 -12.21 -18.23
CA LEU A 2 12.21 -12.03 -16.77
C LEU A 2 12.21 -10.55 -16.33
N LEU A 3 13.04 -9.71 -16.97
CA LEU A 3 13.16 -8.29 -16.63
C LEU A 3 11.82 -7.53 -16.74
N THR A 4 11.03 -7.87 -17.77
CA THR A 4 9.68 -7.30 -17.97
C THR A 4 8.66 -7.75 -16.93
N ASN A 5 8.84 -8.93 -16.32
CA ASN A 5 7.94 -9.39 -15.24
C ASN A 5 8.32 -8.76 -13.90
N VAL A 6 9.61 -8.61 -13.63
CA VAL A 6 10.10 -7.91 -12.43
C VAL A 6 9.68 -6.44 -12.44
N SER A 7 9.79 -5.76 -13.58
CA SER A 7 9.35 -4.36 -13.70
C SER A 7 7.85 -4.19 -13.48
N LYS A 8 7.02 -5.09 -14.02
CA LYS A 8 5.57 -5.11 -13.74
C LYS A 8 5.28 -5.29 -12.25
N MET A 9 5.95 -6.24 -11.61
CA MET A 9 5.75 -6.48 -10.18
C MET A 9 6.16 -5.27 -9.34
N TRP A 10 7.27 -4.64 -9.68
CA TRP A 10 7.73 -3.41 -9.04
C TRP A 10 6.72 -2.28 -9.22
N LEU A 11 6.18 -2.06 -10.43
CA LEU A 11 5.15 -1.07 -10.71
C LEU A 11 3.89 -1.30 -9.87
N PHE A 12 3.41 -2.55 -9.76
CA PHE A 12 2.23 -2.83 -8.94
C PHE A 12 2.46 -2.57 -7.46
N CYS A 13 3.61 -2.97 -6.93
CA CYS A 13 3.97 -2.73 -5.53
C CYS A 13 4.17 -1.23 -5.26
N TYR A 14 4.79 -0.50 -6.19
CA TYR A 14 4.91 0.97 -6.15
C TYR A 14 3.55 1.64 -6.06
N CYS A 15 2.61 1.27 -6.95
CA CYS A 15 1.27 1.85 -6.96
C CYS A 15 0.49 1.51 -5.69
N GLY A 16 0.62 0.28 -5.19
CA GLY A 16 0.00 -0.14 -3.94
C GLY A 16 0.48 0.68 -2.75
N GLU A 17 1.81 0.83 -2.62
CA GLU A 17 2.41 1.64 -1.58
C GLU A 17 2.01 3.12 -1.69
N LEU A 18 2.01 3.67 -2.91
CA LEU A 18 1.65 5.06 -3.16
C LEU A 18 0.22 5.35 -2.72
N VAL A 19 -0.73 4.47 -3.06
CA VAL A 19 -2.14 4.64 -2.67
C VAL A 19 -2.29 4.57 -1.14
N VAL A 20 -1.64 3.61 -0.48
CA VAL A 20 -1.67 3.50 0.98
C VAL A 20 -1.10 4.77 1.63
N SER A 21 0.09 5.22 1.20
CA SER A 21 0.75 6.42 1.73
C SER A 21 -0.10 7.67 1.53
N LYS A 22 -0.67 7.86 0.33
CA LYS A 22 -1.51 9.03 0.03
C LYS A 22 -2.83 9.01 0.79
N SER A 23 -3.40 7.83 1.00
CA SER A 23 -4.61 7.69 1.83
C SER A 23 -4.35 8.05 3.29
N ALA A 24 -3.17 7.70 3.83
CA ALA A 24 -2.76 8.07 5.19
C ALA A 24 -2.52 9.59 5.30
N GLU A 25 -1.86 10.21 4.32
CA GLU A 25 -1.70 11.67 4.24
C GLU A 25 -3.07 12.38 4.21
N PHE A 26 -4.02 11.86 3.42
CA PHE A 26 -5.39 12.39 3.37
C PHE A 26 -6.09 12.31 4.73
N CYS A 27 -6.04 11.15 5.39
CA CYS A 27 -6.62 10.97 6.72
C CYS A 27 -6.03 11.99 7.72
N ASN A 28 -4.70 12.16 7.70
CA ASN A 28 -4.03 13.12 8.57
C ASN A 28 -4.44 14.57 8.27
N GLY A 29 -4.58 14.93 6.99
CA GLY A 29 -5.04 16.25 6.57
C GLY A 29 -6.48 16.55 7.00
N VAL A 30 -7.39 15.57 6.88
CA VAL A 30 -8.78 15.71 7.34
C VAL A 30 -8.83 15.87 8.87
N TYR A 31 -8.06 15.07 9.61
CA TYR A 31 -8.01 15.15 11.07
C TYR A 31 -7.41 16.47 11.57
N SER A 32 -6.35 16.95 10.92
CA SER A 32 -5.62 18.17 11.28
C SER A 32 -6.34 19.46 10.85
N ASN A 33 -7.45 19.36 10.12
CA ASN A 33 -8.27 20.50 9.76
C ASN A 33 -8.86 21.14 11.03
N ARG A 34 -9.17 22.44 10.98
CA ARG A 34 -9.83 23.19 12.05
C ARG A 34 -11.34 22.90 12.10
N TRP A 35 -11.71 21.61 12.11
CA TRP A 35 -13.11 21.16 12.10
C TRP A 35 -13.90 21.71 13.28
N TYR A 36 -13.25 21.98 14.41
CA TYR A 36 -13.86 22.60 15.60
C TYR A 36 -14.28 24.07 15.38
N GLN A 37 -13.79 24.72 14.34
CA GLN A 37 -14.22 26.08 13.94
C GLN A 37 -15.44 26.07 13.01
N LEU A 38 -15.88 24.89 12.53
CA LEU A 38 -17.06 24.75 11.69
C LEU A 38 -18.33 24.92 12.53
N TRP A 39 -19.10 25.98 12.25
CA TRP A 39 -20.34 26.27 12.99
C TRP A 39 -21.55 25.45 12.50
N ASN A 40 -21.53 25.03 11.24
CA ASN A 40 -22.64 24.30 10.62
C ASN A 40 -22.53 22.80 10.89
N ARG A 41 -23.57 22.22 11.51
CA ARG A 41 -23.66 20.77 11.77
C ARG A 41 -23.51 19.90 10.53
N ARG A 42 -23.91 20.37 9.34
CA ARG A 42 -23.76 19.60 8.10
C ARG A 42 -22.28 19.37 7.78
N HIS A 43 -21.48 20.43 7.80
CA HIS A 43 -20.04 20.36 7.53
C HIS A 43 -19.28 19.49 8.54
N LEU A 44 -19.65 19.54 9.82
CA LEU A 44 -19.09 18.64 10.84
C LEU A 44 -19.38 17.17 10.52
N ARG A 45 -20.59 16.88 10.05
CA ARG A 45 -21.01 15.52 9.67
C ARG A 45 -20.28 15.04 8.41
N ASP A 46 -20.03 15.94 7.46
CA ASP A 46 -19.24 15.65 6.26
C ASP A 46 -17.78 15.34 6.60
N VAL A 47 -17.15 16.12 7.50
CA VAL A 47 -15.80 15.84 8.01
C VAL A 47 -15.73 14.49 8.72
N LEU A 48 -16.71 14.20 9.59
CA LEU A 48 -16.78 12.91 10.28
C LEU A 48 -16.92 11.74 9.29
N PHE A 49 -17.76 11.91 8.25
CA PHE A 49 -17.91 10.92 7.20
C PHE A 49 -16.62 10.74 6.40
N MET A 50 -15.96 11.82 6.01
CA MET A 50 -14.66 11.76 5.33
C MET A 50 -13.61 11.05 6.18
N LEU A 51 -13.52 11.37 7.48
CA LEU A 51 -12.56 10.76 8.39
C LEU A 51 -12.84 9.26 8.60
N GLY A 52 -14.11 8.88 8.79
CA GLY A 52 -14.49 7.47 8.94
C GLY A 52 -14.20 6.64 7.70
N ASN A 53 -14.35 7.23 6.50
CA ASN A 53 -13.88 6.58 5.27
C ASN A 53 -12.35 6.53 5.24
N ALA A 54 -11.66 7.65 5.46
CA ALA A 54 -10.20 7.76 5.39
C ALA A 54 -9.44 6.79 6.31
N GLN A 55 -10.03 6.39 7.42
CA GLN A 55 -9.46 5.42 8.36
C GLN A 55 -9.60 3.95 7.89
N ARG A 56 -10.39 3.67 6.85
CA ARG A 56 -10.52 2.33 6.31
C ARG A 56 -9.22 1.93 5.62
N ASN A 57 -8.80 0.67 5.74
CA ASN A 57 -7.57 0.21 5.09
C ASN A 57 -7.70 0.25 3.56
N TYR A 58 -7.03 1.20 2.92
CA TYR A 58 -6.95 1.32 1.46
C TYR A 58 -5.69 0.62 0.96
N GLY A 59 -5.80 -0.68 0.69
CA GLY A 59 -4.71 -1.46 0.12
C GLY A 59 -5.23 -2.45 -0.90
N PHE A 60 -4.46 -2.68 -1.95
CA PHE A 60 -4.77 -3.73 -2.92
C PHE A 60 -4.31 -5.07 -2.37
N SER A 61 -5.28 -5.91 -1.98
CA SER A 61 -5.01 -7.27 -1.51
C SER A 61 -4.72 -8.20 -2.68
N ILE A 62 -3.69 -9.02 -2.53
CA ILE A 62 -3.27 -10.04 -3.51
C ILE A 62 -3.82 -11.39 -3.05
N GLY A 63 -5.13 -11.61 -3.18
CA GLY A 63 -5.74 -12.93 -2.95
C GLY A 63 -5.44 -13.57 -1.59
N GLY A 64 -5.21 -12.78 -0.54
CA GLY A 64 -4.89 -13.27 0.81
C GLY A 64 -3.40 -13.43 1.13
N PHE A 65 -2.49 -13.27 0.16
CA PHE A 65 -1.04 -13.31 0.40
C PHE A 65 -0.51 -12.05 1.13
N GLY A 66 -1.22 -10.94 0.99
CA GLY A 66 -0.84 -9.66 1.57
C GLY A 66 -1.31 -8.49 0.71
N TYR A 67 -0.80 -7.30 1.03
CA TYR A 67 -1.06 -6.08 0.27
C TYR A 67 0.10 -5.76 -0.67
N LEU A 68 -0.22 -5.25 -1.86
CA LEU A 68 0.79 -4.68 -2.76
C LEU A 68 1.57 -3.58 -2.05
N SER A 69 2.84 -3.86 -1.76
CA SER A 69 3.74 -3.02 -0.98
C SER A 69 5.19 -3.35 -1.34
N TYR A 70 6.12 -2.45 -1.03
CA TYR A 70 7.54 -2.74 -1.22
C TYR A 70 7.99 -3.94 -0.39
N GLN A 71 7.39 -4.15 0.79
CA GLN A 71 7.69 -5.29 1.63
C GLN A 71 7.45 -6.60 0.88
N VAL A 72 6.29 -6.76 0.24
CA VAL A 72 5.98 -7.97 -0.56
C VAL A 72 6.95 -8.12 -1.74
N PHE A 73 7.28 -7.02 -2.42
CA PHE A 73 8.27 -7.06 -3.50
C PHE A 73 9.63 -7.60 -3.03
N THR A 74 10.16 -7.11 -1.89
CA THR A 74 11.44 -7.59 -1.35
C THR A 74 11.40 -9.05 -0.94
N VAL A 75 10.28 -9.52 -0.39
CA VAL A 75 10.10 -10.93 -0.01
C VAL A 75 10.18 -11.82 -1.25
N VAL A 76 9.49 -11.47 -2.33
CA VAL A 76 9.51 -12.25 -3.59
C VAL A 76 10.90 -12.25 -4.23
N MET A 77 11.60 -11.11 -4.23
CA MET A 77 12.96 -11.06 -4.77
C MET A 77 13.93 -11.92 -3.93
N LYS A 78 13.79 -11.89 -2.60
CA LYS A 78 14.61 -12.68 -1.67
C LYS A 78 14.37 -14.17 -1.85
N THR A 79 13.12 -14.61 -1.97
CA THR A 79 12.79 -16.03 -2.18
C THR A 79 13.31 -16.51 -3.53
N ALA A 80 13.14 -15.73 -4.60
CA ALA A 80 13.67 -16.06 -5.92
C ALA A 80 15.20 -16.24 -5.90
N TYR A 81 15.93 -15.32 -5.25
CA TYR A 81 17.38 -15.43 -5.12
C TYR A 81 17.80 -16.64 -4.29
N THR A 82 17.11 -16.90 -3.17
CA THR A 82 17.39 -18.05 -2.30
C THR A 82 17.18 -19.38 -3.04
N CYS A 83 16.09 -19.50 -3.80
CA CYS A 83 15.84 -20.67 -4.65
C CYS A 83 16.95 -20.86 -5.69
N ASN A 84 17.38 -19.79 -6.36
CA ASN A 84 18.46 -19.86 -7.33
C ASN A 84 19.79 -20.27 -6.68
N ALA A 85 20.13 -19.71 -5.53
CA ALA A 85 21.34 -20.06 -4.78
C ALA A 85 21.32 -21.52 -4.32
N PHE A 86 20.17 -22.03 -3.88
CA PHE A 86 20.00 -23.43 -3.50
C PHE A 86 20.18 -24.38 -4.70
N LEU A 87 19.54 -24.06 -5.83
CA LEU A 87 19.70 -24.85 -7.06
C LEU A 87 21.14 -24.88 -7.54
N HIS A 88 21.82 -23.72 -7.53
CA HIS A 88 23.23 -23.65 -7.92
C HIS A 88 24.13 -24.48 -6.99
N ARG A 89 23.80 -24.64 -5.71
CA ARG A 89 24.54 -25.50 -4.77
C ARG A 89 24.30 -26.99 -4.97
N ILE A 90 23.16 -27.39 -5.53
CA ILE A 90 22.85 -28.80 -5.79
C ILE A 90 23.44 -29.24 -7.12
N MET A 91 23.46 -28.35 -8.11
CA MET A 91 23.89 -28.66 -9.47
C MET A 91 25.41 -28.55 -9.70
N ASN A 92 26.16 -28.03 -8.73
CA ASN A 92 27.61 -27.81 -8.80
C ASN A 92 28.29 -28.33 -7.54
#